data_AF-A0A2J8QYC1-F1
#
_entry.id   AF-A0A2J8QYC1-F1
#
_cell.length_a   1.000
_cell.length_b   1.000
_cell.length_c   1.000
_cell.angle_alpha   90.00
_cell.angle_beta   90.00
_cell.angle_gamma   90.00
#
_symmetry.space_group_name_H-M   'P 1'
#
loop_
_entity.id
_entity.type
_entity.pdbx_description
1 polymer ?
#
loop_
_entity_poly.entity_id
_entity_poly.type
_entity_poly.pdbx_seq_one_letter_code
_entity_poly.pdbx_strand_id
1 'polypeptide(L)'
;MSSFSYRTLTVALFALICCPGSDEKVFEVHVRPKKLAVEPKGSLKVNCSTTCNQPEVGGLETSLDKILLDEQAQWKHYLVSNISHDTVLQCHFTCSGKQESMNSNVSVYQPPRQVILTLQPTLVAVGKSFTIECRVPTVEPLDSLTLFLFRGNETLHYETFGKAAPA
;
A
#
# COMPACT_ATOMS: atom_id res chain seq x y z
N MET A 1 10.62 -88.28 -25.53
CA MET A 1 11.35 -87.10 -26.06
C MET A 1 10.33 -85.96 -26.04
N SER A 2 10.36 -85.16 -24.96
CA SER A 2 10.81 -83.75 -24.98
C SER A 2 9.75 -82.82 -25.60
N SER A 3 9.38 -81.65 -25.06
CA SER A 3 9.86 -80.88 -23.92
C SER A 3 8.96 -79.63 -23.83
N PHE A 4 8.60 -79.26 -22.59
CA PHE A 4 8.54 -77.90 -22.03
C PHE A 4 8.50 -76.63 -22.93
N SER A 5 7.47 -75.81 -22.68
CA SER A 5 7.56 -74.50 -22.00
C SER A 5 7.57 -73.16 -22.76
N TYR A 6 7.12 -72.16 -21.97
CA TYR A 6 7.29 -70.71 -21.97
C TYR A 6 6.26 -69.86 -22.76
N ARG A 7 5.26 -69.28 -22.08
CA ARG A 7 5.24 -68.01 -21.30
C ARG A 7 5.34 -66.74 -22.16
N THR A 8 4.40 -65.84 -21.87
CA THR A 8 4.47 -64.37 -21.87
C THR A 8 4.64 -63.63 -23.20
N LEU A 9 3.58 -62.92 -23.59
CA LEU A 9 3.72 -61.54 -24.07
C LEU A 9 2.82 -60.62 -23.24
N THR A 10 3.49 -59.68 -22.60
CA THR A 10 3.04 -58.61 -21.72
C THR A 10 1.93 -57.77 -22.34
N VAL A 11 0.75 -57.76 -21.72
CA VAL A 11 -0.26 -56.73 -21.97
C VAL A 11 0.18 -55.47 -21.23
N ALA A 12 0.38 -54.40 -22.00
CA ALA A 12 0.91 -53.13 -21.57
C ALA A 12 0.07 -52.50 -20.44
N LEU A 13 0.78 -52.06 -19.41
CA LEU A 13 0.30 -51.30 -18.27
C LEU A 13 -0.09 -49.89 -18.74
N PHE A 14 -1.36 -49.65 -19.08
CA PHE A 14 -1.91 -48.30 -19.21
C PHE A 14 -2.45 -47.85 -17.84
N ALA A 15 -1.53 -47.55 -16.92
CA ALA A 15 -1.85 -46.71 -15.76
C ALA A 15 -1.94 -45.27 -16.28
N LEU A 16 -3.10 -44.91 -16.84
CA LEU A 16 -3.45 -43.53 -17.09
C LEU A 16 -3.51 -42.83 -15.74
N ILE A 17 -2.50 -42.00 -15.55
CA ILE A 17 -2.31 -41.03 -14.47
C ILE A 17 -3.57 -40.16 -14.40
N CYS A 18 -4.52 -40.56 -13.56
CA CYS A 18 -5.49 -39.64 -12.99
C CYS A 18 -4.74 -38.79 -11.96
N CYS A 19 -3.97 -37.81 -12.44
CA CYS A 19 -3.84 -36.60 -11.63
C CYS A 19 -5.21 -35.94 -11.73
N PRO A 20 -6.03 -35.87 -10.67
CA PRO A 20 -6.96 -34.78 -10.59
C PRO A 20 -6.08 -33.53 -10.58
N GLY A 21 -5.92 -32.91 -11.74
CA GLY A 21 -5.55 -31.51 -11.79
C GLY A 21 -6.63 -30.82 -10.99
N SER A 22 -6.35 -30.59 -9.72
CA SER A 22 -7.11 -29.65 -8.91
C SER A 22 -6.93 -28.33 -9.64
N ASP A 23 -7.92 -28.00 -10.47
CA ASP A 23 -8.14 -26.68 -11.00
C ASP A 23 -8.52 -25.83 -9.78
N GLU A 24 -7.53 -25.59 -8.92
CA GLU A 24 -7.65 -24.81 -7.71
C GLU A 24 -7.96 -23.42 -8.21
N LYS A 25 -9.25 -23.06 -8.25
CA LYS A 25 -9.69 -21.73 -8.64
C LYS A 25 -9.02 -20.75 -7.70
N VAL A 26 -7.93 -20.15 -8.17
CA VAL A 26 -7.23 -19.09 -7.46
C VAL A 26 -8.23 -17.95 -7.35
N PHE A 27 -8.66 -17.66 -6.13
CA PHE A 27 -9.46 -16.48 -5.85
C PHE A 27 -8.52 -15.33 -5.50
N GLU A 28 -9.00 -14.11 -5.68
CA GLU A 28 -8.24 -12.90 -5.44
C GLU A 28 -8.89 -12.08 -4.35
N VAL A 29 -8.07 -11.37 -3.57
CA VAL A 29 -8.51 -10.37 -2.60
C VAL A 29 -8.12 -8.99 -3.11
N HIS A 30 -9.03 -8.04 -2.94
CA HIS A 30 -8.83 -6.64 -3.29
C HIS A 30 -9.14 -5.75 -2.10
N VAL A 31 -8.42 -4.63 -2.04
CA VAL A 31 -8.70 -3.55 -1.10
C VAL A 31 -8.87 -2.23 -1.83
N ARG A 32 -9.84 -1.43 -1.40
CA ARG A 32 -10.06 -0.07 -1.88
C ARG A 32 -10.20 0.90 -0.69
N PRO A 33 -9.38 1.97 -0.64
CA PRO A 33 -8.26 2.28 -1.53
C PRO A 33 -7.04 1.35 -1.32
N LYS A 34 -6.11 1.27 -2.30
CA LYS A 34 -4.82 0.54 -2.12
C LYS A 34 -3.75 1.39 -1.45
N LYS A 35 -3.81 2.71 -1.67
CA LYS A 35 -2.96 3.71 -1.03
C LYS A 35 -3.79 4.96 -0.79
N LEU A 36 -3.67 5.58 0.38
CA LEU A 36 -4.31 6.86 0.68
C LEU A 36 -3.44 7.66 1.66
N ALA A 37 -3.56 8.98 1.63
CA ALA A 37 -3.01 9.86 2.65
C ALA A 37 -4.15 10.51 3.44
N VAL A 38 -4.01 10.61 4.76
CA VAL A 38 -4.99 11.25 5.66
C VAL A 38 -4.29 12.24 6.58
N GLU A 39 -5.01 13.27 7.05
CA GLU A 39 -4.48 14.13 8.11
C GLU A 39 -4.47 13.40 9.47
N PRO A 40 -3.65 13.84 10.44
CA PRO A 40 -3.63 13.26 11.78
C PRO A 40 -5.01 13.24 12.45
N LYS A 41 -5.30 12.14 13.14
CA LYS A 41 -6.63 11.82 13.72
C LYS A 41 -7.74 11.67 12.68
N GLY A 42 -7.38 11.60 11.40
CA GLY A 42 -8.31 11.32 10.32
C GLY A 42 -8.90 9.91 10.40
N SER A 43 -9.88 9.67 9.53
CA SER A 43 -10.51 8.38 9.34
C SER A 43 -10.60 8.08 7.84
N LEU A 44 -10.65 6.79 7.48
CA LEU A 44 -10.94 6.39 6.11
C LEU A 44 -11.92 5.22 6.07
N LYS A 45 -12.65 5.15 4.95
CA LYS A 45 -13.47 4.01 4.60
C LYS A 45 -12.66 3.04 3.75
N VAL A 46 -12.75 1.74 4.07
CA VAL A 46 -12.01 0.66 3.41
C VAL A 46 -12.96 -0.43 2.99
N ASN A 47 -12.98 -0.77 1.71
CA ASN A 47 -13.70 -1.90 1.18
C ASN A 47 -12.73 -3.04 0.90
N CYS A 48 -12.86 -4.14 1.63
CA CYS A 48 -12.21 -5.41 1.37
C CYS A 48 -13.15 -6.28 0.55
N SER A 49 -12.73 -6.75 -0.63
CA SER A 49 -13.54 -7.61 -1.48
C SER A 49 -12.77 -8.83 -1.96
N THR A 50 -13.48 -9.88 -2.36
CA THR A 50 -12.91 -11.13 -2.88
C THR A 50 -13.67 -11.62 -4.11
N THR A 51 -12.99 -12.38 -4.98
CA THR A 51 -13.66 -13.11 -6.07
C THR A 51 -14.21 -14.48 -5.64
N CYS A 52 -13.93 -14.92 -4.40
CA CYS A 52 -14.52 -16.13 -3.83
C CYS A 52 -16.02 -15.94 -3.60
N ASN A 53 -16.86 -16.84 -4.14
CA ASN A 53 -18.33 -16.75 -4.03
C ASN A 53 -18.86 -17.02 -2.61
N GLN A 54 -18.20 -17.91 -1.88
CA GLN A 54 -18.59 -18.34 -0.54
C GLN A 54 -17.35 -18.39 0.36
N PRO A 55 -16.83 -17.24 0.81
CA PRO A 55 -15.69 -17.23 1.72
C PRO A 55 -16.10 -17.73 3.10
N GLU A 56 -15.23 -18.51 3.71
CA GLU A 56 -15.40 -19.05 5.08
C GLU A 56 -15.12 -17.95 6.12
N VAL A 57 -14.08 -17.15 5.86
CA VAL A 57 -13.63 -16.06 6.73
C VAL A 57 -13.28 -14.86 5.86
N GLY A 58 -13.53 -13.66 6.35
CA GLY A 58 -13.14 -12.42 5.70
C GLY A 58 -13.10 -11.25 6.66
N GLY A 59 -12.09 -10.40 6.53
CA GLY A 59 -11.88 -9.30 7.45
C GLY A 59 -10.81 -8.29 7.03
N LEU A 60 -10.68 -7.26 7.85
CA LEU A 60 -9.65 -6.22 7.75
C LEU A 60 -8.81 -6.23 9.02
N GLU A 61 -7.53 -6.62 8.94
CA GLU A 61 -6.60 -6.56 10.07
C GLU A 61 -5.91 -5.20 10.15
N THR A 62 -5.85 -4.64 11.35
CA THR A 62 -5.22 -3.36 11.68
C THR A 62 -5.06 -3.21 13.19
N SER A 63 -4.07 -2.44 13.62
CA SER A 63 -3.87 -2.02 15.02
C SER A 63 -4.78 -0.84 15.44
N LEU A 64 -5.52 -0.27 14.48
CA LEU A 64 -6.42 0.87 14.71
C LEU A 64 -7.84 0.43 15.04
N ASP A 65 -8.61 1.34 15.61
CA ASP A 65 -10.05 1.15 15.79
C ASP A 65 -10.75 1.04 14.43
N LYS A 66 -11.54 -0.02 14.27
CA LYS A 66 -12.32 -0.31 13.07
C LYS A 66 -13.78 -0.60 13.43
N ILE A 67 -14.69 -0.09 12.60
CA ILE A 67 -16.12 -0.39 12.68
C ILE A 67 -16.55 -1.00 11.35
N LEU A 68 -17.22 -2.16 11.40
CA LEU A 68 -17.88 -2.72 10.23
C LEU A 68 -19.14 -1.89 9.93
N LEU A 69 -19.16 -1.24 8.77
CA LEU A 69 -20.28 -0.41 8.33
C LEU A 69 -21.34 -1.22 7.59
N ASP A 70 -20.90 -2.11 6.71
CA ASP A 70 -21.76 -2.90 5.84
C ASP A 70 -20.99 -4.12 5.32
N GLU A 71 -21.69 -5.18 4.93
CA GLU A 71 -21.09 -6.37 4.34
C GLU A 71 -22.04 -7.14 3.43
N GLN A 72 -21.43 -7.89 2.52
CA GLN A 72 -22.06 -8.95 1.76
C GLN A 72 -21.10 -10.15 1.71
N ALA A 73 -21.56 -11.30 1.20
CA ALA A 73 -20.73 -12.51 1.10
C ALA A 73 -19.31 -12.24 0.55
N GLN A 74 -19.16 -11.41 -0.48
CA GLN A 74 -17.87 -11.19 -1.17
C GLN A 74 -17.16 -9.89 -0.81
N TRP A 75 -17.70 -9.07 0.10
CA TRP A 75 -17.05 -7.82 0.48
C TRP A 75 -17.49 -7.31 1.84
N LYS A 76 -16.60 -6.56 2.50
CA LYS A 76 -16.83 -5.95 3.80
C LYS A 76 -16.33 -4.51 3.79
N HIS A 77 -17.13 -3.61 4.32
CA HIS A 77 -16.85 -2.17 4.33
C HIS A 77 -16.62 -1.69 5.76
N TYR A 78 -15.45 -1.13 6.01
CA TYR A 78 -15.01 -0.68 7.32
C TYR A 78 -14.83 0.84 7.36
N LEU A 79 -15.05 1.44 8.53
CA LEU A 79 -14.51 2.74 8.91
C LEU A 79 -13.33 2.50 9.85
N VAL A 80 -12.14 2.93 9.44
CA VAL A 80 -10.92 2.94 10.26
C VAL A 80 -10.67 4.36 10.74
N SER A 81 -10.45 4.55 12.04
CA SER A 81 -10.44 5.89 12.66
C SER A 81 -9.17 6.17 13.46
N ASN A 82 -8.98 7.45 13.81
CA ASN A 82 -7.93 7.93 14.69
C ASN A 82 -6.50 7.59 14.21
N ILE A 83 -6.26 7.73 12.91
CA ILE A 83 -4.96 7.42 12.30
C ILE A 83 -3.96 8.52 12.66
N SER A 84 -2.85 8.16 13.29
CA SER A 84 -1.85 9.13 13.80
C SER A 84 -0.46 8.98 13.20
N HIS A 85 -0.18 7.87 12.51
CA HIS A 85 1.08 7.57 11.85
C HIS A 85 0.82 6.66 10.64
N ASP A 86 1.79 6.60 9.73
CA ASP A 86 1.78 5.68 8.60
C ASP A 86 1.52 4.24 9.07
N THR A 87 0.60 3.56 8.40
CA THR A 87 0.16 2.21 8.78
C THR A 87 -0.26 1.40 7.56
N VAL A 88 -0.35 0.08 7.75
CA VAL A 88 -0.78 -0.86 6.73
C VAL A 88 -2.03 -1.57 7.23
N LEU A 89 -3.07 -1.58 6.40
CA LEU A 89 -4.30 -2.32 6.65
C LEU A 89 -4.27 -3.58 5.79
N GLN A 90 -4.56 -4.75 6.35
CA GLN A 90 -4.52 -6.02 5.63
C GLN A 90 -5.92 -6.61 5.47
N CYS A 91 -6.49 -6.50 4.27
CA CYS A 91 -7.69 -7.25 3.93
C CYS A 91 -7.34 -8.72 3.70
N HIS A 92 -8.13 -9.65 4.23
CA HIS A 92 -7.94 -11.07 3.99
C HIS A 92 -9.29 -11.78 3.79
N PHE A 93 -9.26 -12.86 3.03
CA PHE A 93 -10.37 -13.80 2.90
C PHE A 93 -9.84 -15.23 2.82
N THR A 94 -10.61 -16.19 3.35
CA THR A 94 -10.34 -17.62 3.28
C THR A 94 -11.42 -18.32 2.46
N CYS A 95 -11.02 -19.12 1.48
CA CYS A 95 -11.91 -19.84 0.57
C CYS A 95 -11.40 -21.27 0.41
N SER A 96 -12.24 -22.27 0.70
CA SER A 96 -11.89 -23.70 0.60
C SER A 96 -10.60 -24.04 1.36
N GLY A 97 -10.45 -23.49 2.58
CA GLY A 97 -9.27 -23.66 3.42
C GLY A 97 -8.00 -22.87 3.00
N LYS A 98 -8.03 -22.13 1.89
CA LYS A 98 -6.90 -21.30 1.42
C LYS A 98 -7.15 -19.83 1.75
N GLN A 99 -6.18 -19.17 2.38
CA GLN A 99 -6.26 -17.73 2.72
C GLN A 99 -5.43 -16.88 1.74
N GLU A 100 -6.04 -15.81 1.25
CA GLU A 100 -5.38 -14.78 0.44
C GLU A 100 -5.54 -13.41 1.11
N SER A 101 -4.65 -12.46 0.81
CA SER A 101 -4.70 -11.13 1.42
C SER A 101 -4.18 -10.02 0.51
N MET A 102 -4.60 -8.79 0.78
CA MET A 102 -4.14 -7.59 0.11
C MET A 102 -3.99 -6.42 1.08
N ASN A 103 -2.87 -5.70 0.96
CA ASN A 103 -2.55 -4.56 1.82
C ASN A 103 -3.04 -3.24 1.23
N SER A 104 -3.50 -2.35 2.10
CA SER A 104 -3.71 -0.92 1.84
C SER A 104 -2.73 -0.10 2.67
N ASN A 105 -1.91 0.71 1.99
CA ASN A 105 -0.95 1.59 2.64
C ASN A 105 -1.60 2.94 2.96
N VAL A 106 -1.64 3.31 4.23
CA VAL A 106 -2.19 4.60 4.68
C VAL A 106 -1.06 5.45 5.20
N SER A 107 -0.83 6.60 4.59
CA SER A 107 0.15 7.57 5.08
C SER A 107 -0.53 8.72 5.80
N VAL A 108 0.14 9.31 6.77
CA VAL A 108 -0.30 10.54 7.42
C VAL A 108 0.43 11.71 6.77
N TYR A 109 -0.30 12.79 6.51
CA TYR A 109 0.30 14.02 5.98
C TYR A 109 -0.16 15.24 6.77
N GLN A 110 0.74 16.18 6.95
CA GLN A 110 0.45 17.51 7.46
C GLN A 110 0.86 18.52 6.39
N PRO A 111 -0.11 19.21 5.75
CA PRO A 111 0.22 20.18 4.71
C PRO A 111 0.92 21.40 5.33
N PRO A 112 1.77 22.12 4.56
CA PRO A 112 2.33 23.39 5.00
C PRO A 112 1.24 24.40 5.36
N ARG A 113 1.07 24.69 6.66
CA ARG A 113 0.11 25.70 7.14
C ARG A 113 0.72 27.09 7.29
N GLN A 114 2.03 27.14 7.44
CA GLN A 114 2.78 28.38 7.59
C GLN A 114 4.10 28.28 6.82
N VAL A 115 4.42 29.34 6.08
CA VAL A 115 5.67 29.48 5.33
C VAL A 115 6.28 30.82 5.71
N ILE A 116 7.45 30.80 6.34
CA ILE A 116 8.10 31.99 6.91
C ILE A 116 9.33 32.32 6.07
N LEU A 117 9.31 33.47 5.41
CA LEU A 117 10.45 34.02 4.69
C LEU A 117 11.19 35.03 5.56
N THR A 118 12.50 34.88 5.70
CA THR A 118 13.36 35.83 6.41
C THR A 118 14.50 36.28 5.49
N LEU A 119 14.79 37.58 5.51
CA LEU A 119 15.92 38.18 4.80
C LEU A 119 16.93 38.69 5.83
N GLN A 120 18.19 38.28 5.72
CA GLN A 120 19.24 38.69 6.65
C GLN A 120 20.46 39.30 5.92
N PRO A 121 20.79 40.59 6.15
CA PRO A 121 20.01 41.60 6.86
C PRO A 121 18.84 42.14 6.02
N THR A 122 17.90 42.85 6.66
CA THR A 122 16.75 43.48 5.97
C THR A 122 17.13 44.71 5.14
N LEU A 123 18.24 45.38 5.49
CA LEU A 123 18.80 46.48 4.73
C LEU A 123 20.16 46.07 4.17
N VAL A 124 20.28 46.09 2.84
CA VAL A 124 21.46 45.61 2.11
C VAL A 124 21.95 46.72 1.19
N ALA A 125 23.23 47.08 1.30
CA ALA A 125 23.84 48.02 0.36
C ALA A 125 23.94 47.39 -1.04
N VAL A 126 23.79 48.21 -2.09
CA VAL A 126 23.90 47.75 -3.47
C VAL A 126 25.25 47.04 -3.70
N GLY A 127 25.22 45.87 -4.33
CA GLY A 127 26.39 45.05 -4.59
C GLY A 127 26.89 44.21 -3.41
N LYS A 128 26.18 44.20 -2.27
CA LYS A 128 26.47 43.31 -1.13
C LYS A 128 25.53 42.11 -1.10
N SER A 129 26.04 40.99 -0.59
CA SER A 129 25.27 39.75 -0.41
C SER A 129 24.34 39.83 0.81
N PHE A 130 23.29 39.02 0.76
CA PHE A 130 22.37 38.78 1.88
C PHE A 130 21.85 37.35 1.80
N THR A 131 21.29 36.86 2.90
CA THR A 131 20.73 35.51 3.01
C THR A 131 19.21 35.55 2.90
N ILE A 132 18.67 34.59 2.18
CA ILE A 132 17.23 34.28 2.14
C ILE A 132 17.04 32.96 2.87
N GLU A 133 16.19 32.96 3.89
CA GLU A 133 15.85 31.77 4.66
C GLU A 133 14.34 31.53 4.58
N CYS A 134 13.93 30.30 4.24
CA CYS A 134 12.54 29.88 4.25
C CYS A 134 12.37 28.76 5.28
N ARG A 135 11.40 28.91 6.18
CA ARG A 135 11.07 27.90 7.21
C ARG A 135 9.62 27.49 7.08
N VAL A 136 9.38 26.18 7.09
CA VAL A 136 8.05 25.57 7.11
C VAL A 136 7.97 24.65 8.33
N PRO A 137 7.35 25.08 9.44
CA PRO A 137 7.18 24.23 10.61
C PRO A 137 6.11 23.16 10.37
N THR A 138 6.22 22.05 11.11
CA THR A 138 5.18 21.00 11.25
C THR A 138 4.59 20.55 9.90
N VAL A 139 5.42 19.94 9.07
CA VAL A 139 5.04 19.37 7.77
C VAL A 139 5.51 17.93 7.71
N GLU A 140 4.67 17.04 7.19
CA GLU A 140 5.03 15.64 6.95
C GLU A 140 4.27 15.07 5.74
N PRO A 141 4.84 14.10 5.02
CA PRO A 141 6.23 13.64 5.16
C PRO A 141 7.22 14.61 4.47
N LEU A 142 8.39 14.81 5.08
CA LEU A 142 9.40 15.76 4.55
C LEU A 142 9.92 15.36 3.17
N ASP A 143 9.92 14.07 2.84
CA ASP A 143 10.38 13.56 1.54
C ASP A 143 9.48 13.93 0.35
N SER A 144 8.29 14.44 0.65
CA SER A 144 7.34 14.97 -0.32
C SER A 144 7.30 16.50 -0.38
N LEU A 145 8.11 17.18 0.44
CA LEU A 145 8.13 18.63 0.56
C LEU A 145 9.18 19.23 -0.38
N THR A 146 8.75 20.14 -1.25
CA THR A 146 9.64 20.98 -2.06
C THR A 146 9.40 22.46 -1.75
N LEU A 147 10.47 23.19 -1.43
CA LEU A 147 10.43 24.64 -1.24
C LEU A 147 11.06 25.35 -2.42
N PHE A 148 10.49 26.50 -2.78
CA PHE A 148 11.00 27.37 -3.82
C PHE A 148 11.25 28.75 -3.24
N LEU A 149 12.41 29.33 -3.56
CA LEU A 149 12.75 30.72 -3.29
C LEU A 149 12.61 31.52 -4.58
N PHE A 150 11.80 32.57 -4.54
CA PHE A 150 11.51 33.41 -5.69
C PHE A 150 12.02 34.84 -5.53
N ARG A 151 12.38 35.47 -6.66
CA ARG A 151 12.51 36.92 -6.82
C ARG A 151 11.48 37.38 -7.84
N GLY A 152 10.41 38.04 -7.39
CA GLY A 152 9.27 38.31 -8.27
C GLY A 152 8.68 37.00 -8.78
N ASN A 153 8.80 36.74 -10.08
CA ASN A 153 8.39 35.48 -10.72
C ASN A 153 9.56 34.56 -11.12
N GLU A 154 10.80 34.94 -10.80
CA GLU A 154 12.00 34.15 -11.10
C GLU A 154 12.32 33.19 -9.95
N THR A 155 12.50 31.91 -10.24
CA THR A 155 12.99 30.92 -9.25
C THR A 155 14.49 31.11 -9.03
N LEU A 156 14.89 31.53 -7.83
CA LEU A 156 16.30 31.64 -7.45
C LEU A 156 16.89 30.30 -7.03
N HIS A 157 16.12 29.51 -6.29
CA HIS A 157 16.54 28.22 -5.76
C HIS A 157 15.32 27.37 -5.42
N TYR A 158 15.49 26.05 -5.40
CA TYR A 158 14.50 25.14 -4.85
C TYR A 158 15.21 23.96 -4.21
N GLU A 159 14.57 23.39 -3.20
CA GLU A 159 15.06 22.21 -2.50
C GLU A 159 13.91 21.23 -2.27
N THR A 160 14.11 19.99 -2.70
CA THR A 160 13.24 18.87 -2.35
C THR A 160 13.88 18.15 -1.18
N PHE A 161 13.17 18.11 -0.07
CA PHE A 161 13.63 17.47 1.15
C PHE A 161 13.42 15.95 0.98
N GLY A 162 14.29 15.12 1.56
CA GLY A 162 14.15 13.65 1.56
C GLY A 162 14.70 12.87 0.35
N LYS A 163 15.67 13.43 -0.38
CA LYS A 163 16.74 12.60 -0.96
C LYS A 163 18.06 13.05 -0.38
N ALA A 164 18.77 12.15 0.31
CA ALA A 164 20.21 12.29 0.39
C ALA A 164 20.71 12.38 -1.05
N ALA A 165 21.32 13.51 -1.42
CA ALA A 165 22.17 13.52 -2.58
C ALA A 165 23.18 12.37 -2.39
N PRO A 166 23.36 11.46 -3.37
CA PRO A 166 24.46 10.52 -3.27
C PRO A 166 25.74 11.32 -3.08
N ALA A 167 26.48 10.96 -2.02
CA ALA A 167 27.81 11.50 -1.74
C ALA A 167 28.79 11.14 -2.87
#